data_AF-A0A1M5AAF0-F1
#
_entry.id   AF-A0A1M5AAF0-F1
#
_cell.length_a   1.000
_cell.length_b   1.000
_cell.length_c   1.000
_cell.angle_alpha   90.00
_cell.angle_beta   90.00
_cell.angle_gamma   90.00
#
_symmetry.space_group_name_H-M   'P 1'
#
loop_
_entity.id
_entity.type
_entity.pdbx_description
1 polymer ?
#
loop_
_entity_poly.entity_id
_entity_poly.type
_entity_poly.pdbx_seq_one_letter_code
_entity_poly.pdbx_strand_id
1 'polypeptide(L)'
;MEVEIKAWAYDILSAIHEIEIFLEDVPGFEVYKGDLKTRRAIERNLEIVGEAMNRILKRYPAIGFKNARKIVETRNRIIHG
;
A
#
# COMPACT_ATOMS: atom_id res chain seq x y z
N MET A 1 -19.92 -9.83 6.75
CA MET A 1 -19.67 -9.24 5.42
C MET A 1 -19.00 -7.88 5.55
N GLU A 2 -19.56 -6.94 6.31
CA GLU A 2 -18.96 -5.59 6.45
C GLU A 2 -17.64 -5.51 7.26
N VAL A 3 -17.45 -6.37 8.27
CA VAL A 3 -16.30 -6.21 9.19
C VAL A 3 -14.96 -6.44 8.48
N GLU A 4 -14.89 -7.45 7.60
CA GLU A 4 -13.66 -7.79 6.86
C GLU A 4 -13.25 -6.68 5.89
N ILE A 5 -14.20 -6.17 5.10
CA ILE A 5 -13.90 -5.08 4.15
C ILE A 5 -13.55 -3.78 4.89
N LYS A 6 -14.20 -3.49 6.01
CA LYS A 6 -13.86 -2.35 6.87
C LYS A 6 -12.45 -2.50 7.45
N ALA A 7 -12.06 -3.70 7.88
CA ALA A 7 -10.70 -3.96 8.35
C ALA A 7 -9.66 -3.77 7.24
N TRP A 8 -9.87 -4.33 6.05
CA TRP A 8 -8.93 -4.15 4.93
C TRP A 8 -8.88 -2.70 4.44
N ALA A 9 -10.00 -1.98 4.43
CA ALA A 9 -10.02 -0.55 4.12
C ALA A 9 -9.27 0.26 5.18
N TYR A 10 -9.38 -0.10 6.46
CA TYR A 10 -8.62 0.50 7.54
C TYR A 10 -7.11 0.24 7.41
N ASP A 11 -6.70 -0.99 7.05
CA ASP A 11 -5.30 -1.32 6.76
C ASP A 11 -4.74 -0.43 5.64
N ILE A 12 -5.50 -0.25 4.55
CA ILE A 12 -5.11 0.63 3.44
C ILE A 12 -4.97 2.08 3.90
N LEU A 13 -5.96 2.59 4.62
CA LEU A 13 -5.97 3.98 5.09
C LEU A 13 -4.81 4.25 6.04
N SER A 14 -4.55 3.33 6.98
CA SER A 14 -3.45 3.44 7.94
C SER A 14 -2.10 3.44 7.21
N ALA A 15 -1.93 2.54 6.23
CA ALA A 15 -0.70 2.48 5.45
C ALA A 15 -0.45 3.73 4.60
N ILE A 16 -1.51 4.32 4.04
CA ILE A 16 -1.41 5.61 3.33
C ILE A 16 -0.95 6.70 4.30
N HIS A 17 -1.55 6.78 5.49
CA HIS A 17 -1.19 7.78 6.48
C HIS A 17 0.25 7.64 6.97
N GLU A 18 0.72 6.41 7.20
CA GLU A 18 2.13 6.16 7.54
C GLU A 18 3.08 6.58 6.42
N ILE A 19 2.74 6.31 5.15
CA ILE A 19 3.54 6.77 4.00
C ILE A 19 3.64 8.30 3.98
N GLU A 20 2.53 9.00 4.23
CA GLU A 20 2.51 10.46 4.30
C GLU A 20 3.41 10.99 5.42
N ILE A 21 3.36 10.39 6.61
CA ILE A 21 4.23 10.74 7.74
C ILE A 21 5.70 10.51 7.40
N PHE A 22 6.04 9.36 6.80
CA PHE A 22 7.44 9.06 6.43
C PHE A 22 7.99 9.97 5.34
N LEU A 23 7.13 10.65 4.60
CA LEU A 23 7.52 11.58 3.53
C LEU A 23 7.48 13.05 3.96
N GLU A 24 6.92 13.39 5.12
CA GLU A 24 6.70 14.77 5.57
C GLU A 24 8.00 15.60 5.55
N ASP A 25 9.09 15.03 6.06
CA ASP A 25 10.41 15.67 6.14
C ASP A 25 11.37 15.26 5.00
N VAL A 26 10.86 14.64 3.93
CA VAL A 26 11.69 14.15 2.82
C VAL A 26 11.61 15.15 1.66
N PRO A 27 12.59 16.04 1.50
CA PRO A 27 12.48 17.22 0.62
C PRO A 27 12.53 16.89 -0.88
N GLY A 28 12.74 15.63 -1.25
CA GLY A 28 12.75 15.21 -2.64
C GLY A 28 13.22 13.78 -2.86
N PHE A 29 13.10 13.33 -4.11
CA PHE A 29 13.36 11.95 -4.50
C PHE A 29 14.82 11.50 -4.26
N GLU A 30 15.82 12.35 -4.46
CA GLU A 30 17.21 11.96 -4.22
C GLU A 30 17.52 11.73 -2.74
N VAL A 31 16.89 12.51 -1.84
CA VAL A 31 17.00 12.30 -0.40
C VAL A 31 16.29 11.01 0.00
N TYR A 32 15.07 10.79 -0.49
CA TYR A 32 14.34 9.53 -0.32
C TYR A 32 15.16 8.32 -0.77
N LYS A 33 15.78 8.41 -1.96
CA LYS A 33 16.54 7.31 -2.58
C LYS A 33 17.74 6.88 -1.72
N GLY A 34 18.38 7.84 -1.06
CA GLY A 34 19.50 7.62 -0.14
C GLY A 34 19.09 7.12 1.26
N ASP A 35 17.84 7.31 1.66
CA ASP A 35 17.33 6.85 2.96
C ASP A 35 16.74 5.44 2.88
N LEU A 36 17.57 4.45 3.19
CA LEU A 36 17.16 3.05 3.22
C LEU A 36 16.01 2.76 4.19
N LYS A 37 15.97 3.44 5.35
CA LYS A 37 14.95 3.16 6.37
C LYS A 37 13.59 3.62 5.88
N THR A 38 13.51 4.85 5.38
CA THR A 38 12.29 5.42 4.83
C THR A 38 11.80 4.61 3.63
N ARG A 39 12.71 4.20 2.73
CA ARG A 39 12.35 3.30 1.62
C ARG A 39 11.75 1.98 2.07
N ARG A 40 12.37 1.30 3.04
CA ARG A 40 11.85 0.03 3.57
C ARG A 40 10.49 0.20 4.26
N ALA A 41 10.30 1.31 4.98
CA ALA A 41 9.02 1.63 5.62
C ALA A 41 7.91 1.88 4.59
N ILE A 42 8.21 2.58 3.49
CA ILE A 42 7.26 2.81 2.39
C ILE A 42 6.99 1.51 1.62
N GLU A 43 8.03 0.75 1.25
CA GLU A 43 7.88 -0.55 0.58
C GLU A 43 6.95 -1.48 1.37
N ARG A 44 7.13 -1.55 2.70
CA ARG A 44 6.27 -2.33 3.59
C ARG A 44 4.82 -1.86 3.57
N ASN A 45 4.58 -0.56 3.59
CA ASN A 45 3.23 -0.01 3.53
C ASN A 45 2.56 -0.26 2.18
N LEU A 46 3.31 -0.19 1.07
CA LEU A 46 2.81 -0.57 -0.26
C LEU A 46 2.45 -2.07 -0.35
N GLU A 47 3.18 -2.94 0.34
CA GLU A 47 2.80 -4.36 0.47
C GLU A 47 1.46 -4.54 1.20
N ILE A 48 1.25 -3.81 2.30
CA ILE A 48 0.00 -3.85 3.09
C ILE A 48 -1.16 -3.41 2.20
N VAL A 49 -1.03 -2.28 1.50
CA VAL A 49 -2.05 -1.78 0.57
C VAL A 49 -2.37 -2.81 -0.50
N GLY A 50 -1.34 -3.40 -1.12
CA GLY A 50 -1.52 -4.40 -2.17
C GLY A 50 -2.17 -5.69 -1.68
N GLU A 51 -1.82 -6.17 -0.48
CA GLU A 51 -2.43 -7.36 0.11
C GLU A 51 -3.89 -7.13 0.51
N ALA A 52 -4.20 -6.01 1.16
CA ALA A 52 -5.57 -5.65 1.51
C ALA A 52 -6.45 -5.51 0.25
N MET A 53 -5.94 -4.84 -0.80
CA MET A 53 -6.64 -4.73 -2.08
C MET A 53 -6.88 -6.09 -2.74
N ASN A 54 -5.89 -7.00 -2.71
CA ASN A 54 -6.04 -8.36 -3.23
C ASN A 54 -7.14 -9.14 -2.51
N ARG A 55 -7.24 -9.01 -1.18
CA ARG A 55 -8.32 -9.62 -0.37
C ARG A 55 -9.68 -9.06 -0.72
N ILE A 56 -9.79 -7.73 -0.84
CA ILE A 56 -11.02 -7.05 -1.26
C ILE A 56 -11.48 -7.58 -2.61
N LEU A 57 -10.61 -7.62 -3.62
CA LEU A 57 -10.97 -8.07 -4.98
C LEU A 57 -11.36 -9.55 -5.03
N LYS A 58 -10.69 -10.41 -4.27
CA LYS A 58 -11.04 -11.84 -4.18
C LYS A 58 -12.41 -12.07 -3.54
N ARG A 59 -12.75 -11.27 -2.52
CA ARG A 59 -13.99 -11.42 -1.77
C ARG A 59 -15.18 -10.69 -2.41
N TYR A 60 -14.92 -9.52 -2.98
CA TYR A 60 -15.88 -8.59 -3.54
C TYR A 60 -15.47 -8.16 -4.96
N PRO A 61 -15.49 -9.08 -5.94
CA PRO A 61 -14.98 -8.82 -7.29
C PRO A 61 -15.77 -7.74 -8.05
N ALA A 62 -17.01 -7.46 -7.64
CA ALA A 62 -17.85 -6.41 -8.22
C ALA A 62 -17.52 -4.99 -7.73
N ILE A 63 -16.65 -4.84 -6.72
CA ILE A 63 -16.22 -3.52 -6.25
C ILE A 63 -15.32 -2.87 -7.31
N GLY A 64 -15.77 -1.74 -7.84
CA GLY A 64 -15.10 -1.00 -8.90
C GLY A 64 -14.00 -0.08 -8.39
N PHE A 65 -12.87 -0.63 -7.93
CA PHE A 65 -11.67 0.17 -7.69
C PHE A 65 -10.86 0.36 -8.98
N LYS A 66 -10.67 1.61 -9.40
CA LYS A 66 -9.78 1.93 -10.52
C LYS A 66 -8.34 1.52 -10.16
N ASN A 67 -7.62 0.94 -11.10
CA ASN A 67 -6.22 0.50 -10.95
C ASN A 67 -5.95 -0.56 -9.86
N ALA A 68 -6.97 -1.20 -9.27
CA ALA A 68 -6.78 -2.19 -8.20
C ALA A 68 -5.82 -3.33 -8.59
N ARG A 69 -5.90 -3.81 -9.84
CA ARG A 69 -4.96 -4.81 -10.38
C ARG A 69 -3.52 -4.31 -10.40
N LYS A 70 -3.28 -3.06 -10.80
CA LYS A 70 -1.93 -2.47 -10.80
C LYS A 70 -1.35 -2.38 -9.40
N ILE A 71 -2.18 -2.02 -8.41
CA ILE A 71 -1.78 -1.97 -6.99
C ILE A 71 -1.31 -3.35 -6.50
N VAL A 72 -2.07 -4.40 -6.82
CA VAL A 72 -1.70 -5.79 -6.47
C VAL A 72 -0.41 -6.22 -7.18
N GLU A 73 -0.25 -5.88 -8.46
CA GLU A 73 0.96 -6.18 -9.24
C GLU A 73 2.20 -5.44 -8.71
N THR A 74 2.06 -4.19 -8.27
CA THR A 74 3.14 -3.43 -7.63
C THR A 74 3.63 -4.13 -6.37
N ARG A 75 2.73 -4.60 -5.50
CA ARG A 75 3.10 -5.38 -4.31
C ARG A 75 3.86 -6.65 -4.69
N ASN A 76 3.46 -7.36 -5.74
CA ASN A 76 4.20 -8.55 -6.19
C ASN A 76 5.62 -8.19 -6.65
N ARG A 77 5.80 -7.06 -7.34
CA ARG A 77 7.12 -6.57 -7.75
C ARG A 77 8.00 -6.21 -6.56
N ILE A 78 7.44 -5.63 -5.50
CA ILE A 78 8.17 -5.26 -4.28
C ILE A 78 8.64 -6.51 -3.52
N ILE A 79 7.81 -7.54 -3.40
CA ILE A 79 8.17 -8.77 -2.65
C ILE A 79 9.20 -9.63 -3.40
N HIS A 80 9.23 -9.55 -4.73
CA HIS A 80 10.12 -10.36 -5.56
C HIS A 80 11.39 -9.64 -6.03
N GLY A 81 11.52 -8.33 -5.80
CA GLY A 81 12.67 -7.50 -6.19
C GLY A 81 13.55 -7.14 -5.00
#